data_AF-A0A956LX90-F1
#
_entry.id   AF-A0A956LX90-F1
#
_cell.length_a   1.000
_cell.length_b   1.000
_cell.length_c   1.000
_cell.angle_alpha   90.00
_cell.angle_beta   90.00
_cell.angle_gamma   90.00
#
_symmetry.space_group_name_H-M   'P 1'
#
loop_
_entity.id
_entity.type
_entity.pdbx_description
1 polymer ?
#
loop_
_entity_poly.entity_id
_entity_poly.type
_entity_poly.pdbx_seq_one_letter_code
_entity_poly.pdbx_strand_id
1 'polypeptide(L)'
;MVDGVMQPNLFLDIDALVPNISGNDERGLLGMALDPDFANTGEFYLDYTDNSGTTNIVRYKIQGAGTASADPLTADAASPQVILTIAQPFPNHNGGCIQFGPNDDYLYIGMGDGGSGGDPGNRAQNLGELLGKILRIDVRGQSTYAIPPDNPFAAPGDGNRDE
;
A
#
# COMPACT_ATOMS: atom_id res chain seq x y z
N MET A 1 -17.54 -8.39 -5.58
CA MET A 1 -18.92 -8.44 -6.13
C MET A 1 -18.84 -8.13 -7.61
N VAL A 2 -19.72 -8.72 -8.43
CA VAL A 2 -19.90 -8.36 -9.84
C VAL A 2 -21.35 -7.91 -9.98
N ASP A 3 -21.59 -6.69 -10.45
CA ASP A 3 -22.92 -6.08 -10.56
C ASP A 3 -23.76 -6.18 -9.27
N GLY A 4 -23.12 -5.97 -8.12
CA GLY A 4 -23.74 -6.05 -6.80
C GLY A 4 -23.97 -7.48 -6.27
N VAL A 5 -23.56 -8.51 -7.00
CA VAL A 5 -23.70 -9.92 -6.59
C VAL A 5 -22.38 -10.44 -6.00
N MET A 6 -22.45 -11.01 -4.80
CA MET A 6 -21.31 -11.68 -4.16
C MET A 6 -20.86 -12.87 -4.99
N GLN A 7 -19.56 -13.00 -5.21
CA GLN A 7 -18.99 -14.14 -5.94
C GLN A 7 -18.71 -15.29 -4.97
N PRO A 8 -18.83 -16.56 -5.41
CA PRO A 8 -18.59 -17.72 -4.55
C PRO A 8 -17.12 -17.89 -4.18
N ASN A 9 -16.21 -17.36 -5.01
CA ASN A 9 -14.77 -17.38 -4.78
C ASN A 9 -14.30 -16.00 -4.29
N LEU A 10 -13.35 -16.00 -3.37
CA LEU A 10 -12.64 -14.78 -2.96
C LEU A 10 -11.77 -14.28 -4.11
N PHE A 11 -11.66 -12.97 -4.25
CA PHE A 11 -10.69 -12.36 -5.18
C PHE A 11 -9.26 -12.67 -4.74
N LEU A 12 -8.95 -12.46 -3.46
CA LEU A 12 -7.69 -12.80 -2.80
C LEU A 12 -7.98 -13.06 -1.31
N ASP A 13 -7.29 -14.04 -0.74
CA ASP A 13 -7.32 -14.31 0.71
C ASP A 13 -5.95 -13.97 1.30
N ILE A 14 -5.94 -13.06 2.28
CA ILE A 14 -4.74 -12.63 3.01
C ILE A 14 -4.89 -12.83 4.52
N ASP A 15 -5.88 -13.59 5.00
CA ASP A 15 -6.14 -13.79 6.43
C ASP A 15 -4.90 -14.26 7.19
N ALA A 16 -4.11 -15.15 6.59
CA ALA A 16 -2.86 -15.64 7.18
C ALA A 16 -1.74 -14.58 7.29
N LEU A 17 -1.85 -13.45 6.58
CA LEU A 17 -0.84 -12.39 6.56
C LEU A 17 -1.13 -11.27 7.57
N VAL A 18 -2.39 -11.12 7.97
CA VAL A 18 -2.86 -10.01 8.81
C VAL A 18 -3.25 -10.50 10.20
N PRO A 19 -3.19 -9.64 11.24
CA PRO A 19 -3.62 -10.03 12.57
C PRO A 19 -5.14 -10.17 12.66
N ASN A 20 -5.59 -11.10 13.50
CA ASN A 20 -6.97 -11.12 13.97
C ASN A 20 -7.12 -10.08 15.08
N ILE A 21 -7.80 -8.96 14.77
CA ILE A 21 -7.85 -7.78 15.62
C ILE A 21 -9.17 -7.65 16.39
N SER A 22 -9.11 -6.90 17.51
CA SER A 22 -10.29 -6.54 18.29
C SER A 22 -10.10 -5.20 19.01
N GLY A 23 -11.20 -4.54 19.38
CA GLY A 23 -11.14 -3.26 20.11
C GLY A 23 -10.70 -2.09 19.22
N ASN A 24 -9.75 -1.28 19.69
CA ASN A 24 -9.25 -0.08 19.01
C ASN A 24 -8.02 -0.35 18.13
N ASP A 25 -7.85 -1.59 17.70
CA ASP A 25 -6.78 -2.01 16.80
C ASP A 25 -7.24 -1.72 15.36
N GLU A 26 -6.45 -0.96 14.62
CA GLU A 26 -6.74 -0.53 13.25
C GLU A 26 -5.96 -1.34 12.21
N ARG A 27 -5.26 -2.41 12.64
CA ARG A 27 -4.43 -3.21 11.74
C ARG A 27 -5.24 -4.18 10.89
N GLY A 28 -4.70 -4.54 9.73
CA GLY A 28 -5.33 -5.47 8.80
C GLY A 28 -5.20 -4.98 7.37
N LEU A 29 -6.14 -5.37 6.50
CA LEU A 29 -6.27 -4.77 5.17
C LEU A 29 -6.85 -3.36 5.28
N LEU A 30 -6.14 -2.37 4.74
CA LEU A 30 -6.53 -0.95 4.86
C LEU A 30 -6.78 -0.28 3.52
N GLY A 31 -5.96 -0.60 2.52
CA GLY A 31 -6.00 0.05 1.21
C GLY A 31 -5.94 -0.93 0.07
N MET A 32 -6.59 -0.54 -1.03
CA MET A 32 -6.43 -1.21 -2.32
C MET A 32 -6.50 -0.16 -3.44
N ALA A 33 -5.61 -0.28 -4.41
CA ALA A 33 -5.63 0.52 -5.64
C ALA A 33 -5.36 -0.38 -6.84
N LEU A 34 -6.14 -0.22 -7.91
CA LEU A 34 -5.82 -0.80 -9.21
C LEU A 34 -4.77 0.08 -9.89
N ASP A 35 -3.80 -0.53 -10.57
CA ASP A 35 -2.90 0.20 -11.46
C ASP A 35 -3.71 0.98 -12.52
N PRO A 36 -3.30 2.20 -12.93
CA PRO A 36 -4.01 2.93 -13.99
C PRO A 36 -4.10 2.13 -15.30
N ASP A 37 -3.16 1.23 -15.55
CA ASP A 37 -3.13 0.33 -16.70
C ASP A 37 -3.61 -1.10 -16.37
N PHE A 38 -4.40 -1.28 -15.31
CA PHE A 38 -4.88 -2.59 -14.84
C PHE A 38 -5.52 -3.44 -15.94
N ALA A 39 -6.23 -2.83 -16.90
CA ALA A 39 -6.85 -3.56 -18.00
C ALA A 39 -5.82 -4.32 -18.87
N ASN A 40 -4.58 -3.85 -18.92
CA ASN A 40 -3.49 -4.46 -19.69
C ASN A 40 -2.51 -5.23 -18.79
N THR A 41 -2.21 -4.70 -17.60
CA THR A 41 -1.18 -5.27 -16.70
C THR A 41 -1.76 -6.27 -15.70
N GLY A 42 -3.03 -6.10 -15.31
CA GLY A 42 -3.65 -6.84 -14.21
C GLY A 42 -3.02 -6.54 -12.84
N GLU A 43 -2.24 -5.47 -12.71
CA GLU A 43 -1.52 -5.11 -11.49
C GLU A 43 -2.40 -4.32 -10.52
N PHE A 44 -2.39 -4.71 -9.26
CA PHE A 44 -3.06 -3.97 -8.19
C PHE A 44 -2.20 -3.96 -6.94
N TYR A 45 -2.51 -3.05 -6.02
CA TYR A 45 -1.72 -2.77 -4.84
C TYR A 45 -2.59 -2.89 -3.62
N LEU A 46 -2.04 -3.45 -2.55
CA LEU A 46 -2.63 -3.48 -1.23
C LEU A 46 -1.77 -2.67 -0.26
N ASP A 47 -2.44 -2.01 0.68
CA ASP A 47 -1.84 -1.55 1.94
C ASP A 47 -2.46 -2.38 3.06
N TYR A 48 -1.61 -3.14 3.77
CA TYR A 48 -2.04 -3.88 4.95
C TYR A 48 -0.97 -3.87 6.04
N THR A 49 -1.41 -4.01 7.28
CA THR A 49 -0.53 -4.27 8.43
C THR A 49 -0.43 -5.77 8.68
N ASP A 50 0.78 -6.29 8.71
CA ASP A 50 1.03 -7.72 8.89
C ASP A 50 0.96 -8.17 10.36
N ASN A 51 1.10 -9.48 10.59
CA ASN A 51 1.14 -10.07 11.93
C ASN A 51 2.25 -9.54 12.86
N SER A 52 3.30 -8.90 12.32
CA SER A 52 4.33 -8.23 13.11
C SER A 52 3.96 -6.79 13.49
N GLY A 53 2.83 -6.29 12.98
CA GLY A 53 2.41 -4.90 13.13
C GLY A 53 3.08 -3.95 12.15
N THR A 54 3.60 -4.43 11.02
CA THR A 54 4.29 -3.61 10.05
C THR A 54 3.38 -3.32 8.85
N THR A 55 3.30 -2.06 8.40
CA THR A 55 2.60 -1.70 7.16
C THR A 55 3.40 -2.17 5.96
N ASN A 56 2.72 -2.82 5.01
CA ASN A 56 3.29 -3.26 3.75
C ASN A 56 2.44 -2.75 2.59
N ILE A 57 3.10 -2.06 1.66
CA ILE A 57 2.58 -1.76 0.33
C ILE A 57 3.04 -2.87 -0.60
N VAL A 58 2.11 -3.64 -1.14
CA VAL A 58 2.43 -4.86 -1.90
C VAL A 58 1.70 -4.82 -3.24
N ARG A 59 2.45 -5.02 -4.32
CA ARG A 59 1.90 -5.25 -5.65
C ARG A 59 1.52 -6.72 -5.80
N TYR A 60 0.38 -6.97 -6.41
CA TYR A 60 -0.09 -8.27 -6.86
C TYR A 60 -0.50 -8.20 -8.34
N LYS A 61 -0.71 -9.37 -8.93
CA LYS A 61 -1.30 -9.54 -10.25
C LYS A 61 -2.55 -10.40 -10.18
N ILE A 62 -3.43 -10.24 -11.15
CA ILE A 62 -4.51 -11.21 -11.40
C ILE A 62 -3.95 -12.51 -11.98
N GLN A 63 -4.69 -13.60 -11.80
CA GLN A 63 -4.38 -14.91 -12.36
C GLN A 63 -4.27 -14.80 -13.89
N GLY A 64 -3.14 -15.25 -14.46
CA GLY A 64 -2.92 -15.22 -15.90
C GLY A 64 -2.69 -13.84 -16.50
N ALA A 65 -2.35 -12.82 -15.69
CA ALA A 65 -2.01 -11.48 -16.16
C ALA A 65 -1.03 -11.48 -17.34
N GLY A 66 -1.29 -10.65 -18.36
CA GLY A 66 -0.50 -10.58 -19.59
C GLY A 66 -0.73 -11.73 -20.58
N THR A 67 -1.72 -12.61 -20.34
CA THR A 67 -2.07 -13.72 -21.24
C THR A 67 -3.53 -13.65 -21.69
N ALA A 68 -3.89 -14.43 -22.71
CA ALA A 68 -5.28 -14.55 -23.18
C ALA A 68 -6.21 -15.24 -22.17
N SER A 69 -5.67 -15.82 -21.09
CA SER A 69 -6.40 -16.52 -20.03
C SER A 69 -6.51 -15.69 -18.74
N ALA A 70 -6.25 -14.38 -18.80
CA ALA A 70 -6.33 -13.51 -17.63
C ALA A 70 -7.75 -13.52 -17.02
N ASP A 71 -7.84 -13.72 -15.72
CA ASP A 71 -9.10 -13.66 -14.96
C ASP A 71 -9.11 -12.44 -14.04
N PRO A 72 -9.87 -11.37 -14.37
CA PRO A 72 -9.90 -10.15 -13.56
C PRO A 72 -10.59 -10.34 -12.20
N LEU A 73 -11.21 -11.49 -11.94
CA LEU A 73 -11.92 -11.79 -10.70
C LEU A 73 -11.13 -12.66 -9.73
N THR A 74 -9.90 -13.06 -10.08
CA THR A 74 -9.04 -13.89 -9.24
C THR A 74 -7.63 -13.32 -9.20
N ALA A 75 -7.11 -13.02 -8.01
CA ALA A 75 -5.71 -12.66 -7.80
C ALA A 75 -4.79 -13.89 -7.87
N ASP A 76 -3.58 -13.72 -8.38
CA ASP A 76 -2.51 -14.69 -8.25
C ASP A 76 -1.85 -14.53 -6.87
N ALA A 77 -2.21 -15.40 -5.92
CA ALA A 77 -1.66 -15.38 -4.57
C ALA A 77 -0.14 -15.66 -4.50
N ALA A 78 0.46 -16.17 -5.58
CA ALA A 78 1.90 -16.39 -5.70
C ALA A 78 2.65 -15.21 -6.35
N SER A 79 1.94 -14.13 -6.68
CA SER A 79 2.52 -12.93 -7.31
C SER A 79 2.96 -11.77 -6.40
N PRO A 80 2.92 -11.82 -5.04
CA PRO A 80 3.19 -10.63 -4.23
C PRO A 80 4.61 -10.10 -4.44
N GLN A 81 4.71 -8.79 -4.57
CA GLN A 81 5.96 -8.04 -4.62
C GLN A 81 5.88 -6.88 -3.65
N VAL A 82 6.68 -6.94 -2.58
CA VAL A 82 6.74 -5.88 -1.57
C VAL A 82 7.40 -4.64 -2.19
N ILE A 83 6.68 -3.52 -2.16
CA ILE A 83 7.11 -2.23 -2.69
C ILE A 83 7.75 -1.40 -1.59
N LEU A 84 7.05 -1.25 -0.46
CA LEU A 84 7.47 -0.43 0.66
C LEU A 84 6.98 -1.06 1.97
N THR A 85 7.83 -1.01 2.99
CA THR A 85 7.53 -1.52 4.34
C THR A 85 7.81 -0.42 5.35
N ILE A 86 6.87 -0.19 6.27
CA ILE A 86 6.93 0.88 7.28
C ILE A 86 6.58 0.30 8.65
N ALA A 87 7.52 0.37 9.59
CA ALA A 87 7.29 -0.06 10.96
C ALA A 87 6.24 0.83 11.64
N GLN A 88 5.21 0.22 12.25
CA GLN A 88 4.20 0.94 13.04
C GLN A 88 4.51 0.76 14.53
N PRO A 89 4.71 1.85 15.29
CA PRO A 89 5.00 1.75 16.72
C PRO A 89 3.78 1.33 17.56
N PHE A 90 2.57 1.58 17.07
CA PHE A 90 1.31 1.26 17.74
C PHE A 90 0.28 0.63 16.79
N PRO A 91 -0.74 -0.08 17.31
CA PRO A 91 -1.76 -0.74 16.50
C PRO A 91 -2.85 0.23 15.99
N ASN A 92 -2.66 1.54 16.12
CA ASN A 92 -3.63 2.55 15.73
C ASN A 92 -2.93 3.74 15.06
N HIS A 93 -3.71 4.54 14.34
CA HIS A 93 -3.26 5.56 13.39
C HIS A 93 -2.33 5.00 12.31
N ASN A 94 -2.69 3.85 11.75
CA ASN A 94 -1.86 3.21 10.72
C ASN A 94 -2.00 3.89 9.34
N GLY A 95 -3.10 4.61 9.10
CA GLY A 95 -3.41 5.22 7.80
C GLY A 95 -3.98 4.18 6.84
N GLY A 96 -3.42 4.09 5.64
CA GLY A 96 -3.67 2.99 4.72
C GLY A 96 -4.48 3.32 3.47
N CYS A 97 -4.83 4.59 3.26
CA CYS A 97 -5.41 4.99 1.99
C CYS A 97 -4.32 4.99 0.91
N ILE A 98 -4.53 4.25 -0.18
CA ILE A 98 -3.66 4.27 -1.35
C ILE A 98 -4.45 4.59 -2.61
N GLN A 99 -3.88 5.42 -3.48
CA GLN A 99 -4.52 5.82 -4.73
C GLN A 99 -3.48 6.28 -5.75
N PHE A 100 -3.72 5.99 -7.03
CA PHE A 100 -2.93 6.59 -8.11
C PHE A 100 -3.36 8.02 -8.39
N GLY A 101 -2.38 8.91 -8.51
CA GLY A 101 -2.62 10.30 -8.89
C GLY A 101 -3.22 10.38 -10.30
N PRO A 102 -4.27 11.19 -10.52
CA PRO A 102 -5.00 11.19 -11.79
C PRO A 102 -4.22 11.82 -12.96
N ASN A 103 -3.11 12.50 -12.68
CA ASN A 103 -2.36 13.28 -13.68
C ASN A 103 -0.89 12.87 -13.81
N ASP A 104 -0.35 12.10 -12.87
CA ASP A 104 1.06 11.69 -12.84
C ASP A 104 1.25 10.17 -12.69
N ASP A 105 0.17 9.42 -12.45
CA ASP A 105 0.16 7.96 -12.28
C ASP A 105 1.14 7.46 -11.19
N TYR A 106 1.51 8.32 -10.24
CA TYR A 106 2.28 7.91 -9.08
C TYR A 106 1.35 7.37 -8.00
N LEU A 107 1.86 6.44 -7.19
CA LEU A 107 1.10 5.89 -6.08
C LEU A 107 1.24 6.82 -4.88
N TYR A 108 0.10 7.39 -4.46
CA TYR A 108 -0.02 8.15 -3.23
C TYR A 108 -0.41 7.23 -2.08
N ILE A 109 0.25 7.40 -0.94
CA ILE A 109 0.06 6.56 0.25
C ILE A 109 -0.16 7.47 1.46
N GLY A 110 -1.35 7.40 2.05
CA GLY A 110 -1.70 8.13 3.25
C GLY A 110 -1.28 7.38 4.50
N MET A 111 -0.29 7.91 5.23
CA MET A 111 0.22 7.33 6.46
C MET A 111 -0.21 8.14 7.68
N GLY A 112 -0.76 7.45 8.68
CA GLY A 112 -0.93 8.04 10.01
C GLY A 112 0.41 8.18 10.74
N ASP A 113 0.42 8.84 11.89
CA ASP A 113 1.61 9.08 12.74
C ASP A 113 2.14 7.79 13.42
N GLY A 114 1.49 6.65 13.15
CA GLY A 114 1.77 5.36 13.74
C GLY A 114 1.36 5.25 15.20
N GLY A 115 0.54 6.19 15.67
CA GLY A 115 -0.09 6.22 16.98
C GLY A 115 0.91 6.48 18.12
N SER A 116 0.50 6.42 19.38
CA SER A 116 -0.88 6.42 19.92
C SER A 116 -1.53 7.82 19.78
N GLY A 117 -2.54 8.15 20.58
CA GLY A 117 -3.14 9.48 20.57
C GLY A 117 -2.12 10.60 20.82
N GLY A 118 -2.12 11.61 19.96
CA GLY A 118 -1.29 12.82 20.10
C GLY A 118 0.15 12.71 19.58
N ASP A 119 0.44 11.77 18.67
CA ASP A 119 1.77 11.54 18.08
C ASP A 119 2.90 11.42 19.14
N PRO A 120 2.83 10.42 20.03
CA PRO A 120 3.90 10.17 20.99
C PRO A 120 5.17 9.73 20.26
N GLY A 121 6.07 10.68 20.06
CA GLY A 121 7.29 10.53 19.26
C GLY A 121 7.50 11.68 18.29
N ASN A 122 6.48 12.52 18.07
CA ASN A 122 6.53 13.66 17.15
C ASN A 122 6.98 13.24 15.74
N ARG A 123 6.55 12.05 15.30
CA ARG A 123 6.98 11.40 14.05
C ARG A 123 6.38 12.10 12.84
N ALA A 124 5.18 12.65 12.97
CA ALA A 124 4.54 13.41 11.90
C ALA A 124 5.37 14.64 11.52
N GLN A 125 6.07 15.27 12.49
CA GLN A 125 6.97 16.40 12.23
C GLN A 125 8.40 15.98 11.85
N ASN A 126 8.75 14.70 12.05
CA ASN A 126 10.05 14.18 11.66
C ASN A 126 10.06 13.84 10.16
N LEU A 127 10.85 14.58 9.37
CA LEU A 127 11.01 14.33 7.94
C LEU A 127 11.89 13.11 7.65
N GLY A 128 12.63 12.59 8.64
CA GLY A 128 13.35 11.31 8.54
C GLY A 128 12.45 10.08 8.69
N GLU A 129 11.14 10.27 8.88
CA GLU A 129 10.16 9.20 9.06
C GLU A 129 9.01 9.32 8.06
N LEU A 130 8.49 8.15 7.66
CA LEU A 130 7.37 8.03 6.73
C LEU A 130 5.99 8.13 7.40
N LEU A 131 5.95 8.37 8.70
CA LEU A 131 4.71 8.42 9.50
C LEU A 131 4.16 9.84 9.54
N GLY A 132 2.84 9.96 9.48
CA GLY A 132 2.08 11.22 9.49
C GLY A 132 2.25 12.02 8.19
N LYS A 133 2.28 11.33 7.04
CA LYS A 133 2.62 11.90 5.72
C LYS A 133 1.62 11.48 4.65
N ILE A 134 1.65 12.21 3.54
CA ILE A 134 1.18 11.73 2.24
C ILE A 134 2.44 11.46 1.42
N LEU A 135 2.75 10.18 1.20
CA LEU A 135 3.88 9.75 0.38
C LEU A 135 3.45 9.69 -1.08
N ARG A 136 4.40 9.83 -2.01
CA ARG A 136 4.21 9.79 -3.46
C ARG A 136 5.40 9.08 -4.10
N ILE A 137 5.18 7.86 -4.60
CA ILE A 137 6.24 7.02 -5.17
C ILE A 137 5.93 6.57 -6.59
N ASP A 138 6.96 6.39 -7.42
CA ASP A 138 6.83 5.80 -8.75
C ASP A 138 7.04 4.30 -8.69
N VAL A 139 5.99 3.53 -8.95
CA VAL A 139 6.04 2.07 -8.92
C VAL A 139 6.16 1.46 -10.32
N ARG A 140 5.81 2.18 -11.40
CA ARG A 140 5.62 1.57 -12.72
C ARG A 140 6.94 1.13 -13.34
N GLY A 141 6.98 -0.13 -13.79
CA GLY A 141 8.20 -0.75 -14.33
C GLY A 141 9.33 -0.92 -13.30
N GLN A 142 9.08 -0.65 -12.02
CA GLN A 142 10.06 -0.80 -10.95
C GLN A 142 9.92 -2.15 -10.25
N SER A 143 11.05 -2.68 -9.75
CA SER A 143 11.04 -3.83 -8.85
C SER A 143 10.58 -3.47 -7.43
N THR A 144 10.69 -2.21 -7.06
CA THR A 144 10.12 -1.64 -5.82
C THR A 144 9.49 -0.32 -6.20
N TYR A 145 10.19 0.79 -6.01
CA TYR A 145 9.77 2.11 -6.41
C TYR A 145 10.98 3.00 -6.69
N ALA A 146 10.73 4.10 -7.39
CA ALA A 146 11.61 5.25 -7.51
C ALA A 146 10.96 6.48 -6.87
N ILE A 147 11.79 7.47 -6.56
CA ILE A 147 11.34 8.77 -6.05
C ILE A 147 11.01 9.68 -7.25
N PRO A 148 9.79 10.22 -7.35
CA PRO A 148 9.49 11.25 -8.33
C PRO A 148 10.45 12.45 -8.20
N PRO A 149 11.06 12.93 -9.29
CA PRO A 149 12.09 13.97 -9.23
C PRO A 149 11.57 15.35 -8.78
N ASP A 150 10.26 15.54 -8.80
CA ASP A 150 9.55 16.74 -8.36
C ASP A 150 8.96 16.62 -6.93
N ASN A 151 9.28 15.54 -6.20
CA ASN A 151 8.94 15.46 -4.78
C ASN A 151 9.65 16.58 -3.98
N PRO A 152 8.97 17.17 -2.98
CA PRO A 152 9.43 18.38 -2.30
C PRO A 152 10.74 18.20 -1.49
N PHE A 153 11.11 16.96 -1.19
CA PHE A 153 12.29 16.61 -0.39
C PHE A 153 13.31 15.76 -1.14
N ALA A 154 13.22 15.61 -2.47
CA ALA A 154 14.11 14.75 -3.27
C ALA A 154 15.59 15.24 -3.36
N ALA A 155 16.00 16.20 -2.52
CA ALA A 155 17.35 16.74 -2.51
C ALA A 155 18.29 15.81 -1.71
N PRO A 156 19.40 15.35 -2.29
CA PRO A 156 20.25 14.37 -1.62
C PRO A 156 20.95 14.96 -0.38
N GLY A 157 21.03 14.17 0.69
CA GLY A 157 21.94 14.39 1.81
C GLY A 157 21.43 15.32 2.93
N ASP A 158 20.14 15.63 2.96
CA ASP A 158 19.51 16.41 4.03
C ASP A 158 19.01 15.54 5.22
N GLY A 159 19.01 14.22 5.05
CA GLY A 159 18.58 13.25 6.07
C GLY A 159 17.06 13.05 6.11
N ASN A 160 16.32 13.64 5.16
CA ASN A 160 14.89 13.43 5.00
C ASN A 160 14.62 12.11 4.25
N ARG A 161 13.36 11.69 4.33
CA ARG A 161 12.77 10.69 3.45
C ARG A 161 12.13 11.42 2.29
N ASP A 162 12.33 10.87 1.10
CA ASP A 162 12.03 11.56 -0.16
C ASP A 162 10.71 11.10 -0.78
N GLU A 163 10.12 10.02 -0.23
CA GLU A 163 8.81 9.47 -0.59
C GLU A 163 7.67 10.46 -0.32
#